data_AF-A0A7X3VD42-F1
#
_entry.id   AF-A0A7X3VD42-F1
#
_cell.length_a   1.000
_cell.length_b   1.000
_cell.length_c   1.000
_cell.angle_alpha   90.00
_cell.angle_beta   90.00
_cell.angle_gamma   90.00
#
_symmetry.space_group_name_H-M   'P 1'
#
loop_
_entity.id
_entity.type
_entity.pdbx_description
1 polymer ?
#
loop_
_entity_poly.entity_id
_entity_poly.type
_entity_poly.pdbx_seq_one_letter_code
_entity_poly.pdbx_strand_id
1 'polypeptide(L)'
;MTRLVDPSYYGDSPQRMNAALSELRDLRCDFLIAGRVEGGSFKTLEDLPIPPDYAEMFTQIPESAFREDISSTELRRQLHRLPE
;
A
#
# COMPACT_ATOMS: atom_id res chain seq x y z
N MET A 1 -4.10 -0.38 -3.79
CA MET A 1 -3.08 -0.55 -2.71
C MET A 1 -3.54 0.10 -1.39
N THR A 2 -4.85 0.17 -1.16
CA THR A 2 -5.46 1.27 -0.39
C THR A 2 -6.02 0.85 0.97
N ARG A 3 -5.92 -0.44 1.31
CA ARG A 3 -6.64 -1.05 2.43
C ARG A 3 -6.37 -0.39 3.79
N LEU A 4 -5.14 0.04 4.01
CA LEU A 4 -4.72 0.69 5.26
C LEU A 4 -5.44 2.02 5.51
N VAL A 5 -5.85 2.71 4.44
CA VAL A 5 -6.54 4.01 4.49
C VAL A 5 -7.94 3.93 3.85
N ASP A 6 -8.50 2.73 3.80
CA ASP A 6 -9.84 2.47 3.26
C ASP A 6 -10.78 2.09 4.42
N PRO A 7 -11.77 2.94 4.75
CA PRO A 7 -12.70 2.70 5.85
C PRO A 7 -13.44 1.37 5.77
N SER A 8 -13.62 0.78 4.58
CA SER A 8 -14.28 -0.53 4.44
C SER A 8 -13.56 -1.65 5.18
N TYR A 9 -12.25 -1.51 5.42
CA TYR A 9 -11.46 -2.45 6.22
C TYR A 9 -11.57 -2.20 7.72
N TYR A 10 -12.25 -1.12 8.13
CA TYR A 10 -12.48 -0.72 9.52
C TYR A 10 -13.97 -0.78 9.90
N GLY A 11 -14.74 -1.62 9.19
CA GLY A 11 -16.19 -1.75 9.38
C GLY A 11 -16.94 -0.49 8.92
N ASP A 12 -16.55 0.03 7.76
CA ASP A 12 -17.09 1.25 7.13
C ASP A 12 -17.02 2.50 8.04
N SER A 13 -16.06 2.53 8.98
CA SER A 13 -15.92 3.60 9.96
C SER A 13 -14.60 4.36 9.79
N PRO A 14 -14.63 5.58 9.25
CA PRO A 14 -13.47 6.47 9.21
C PRO A 14 -12.90 6.77 10.60
N GLN A 15 -13.75 6.79 11.64
CA GLN A 15 -13.31 7.03 13.02
C GLN A 15 -12.44 5.87 13.54
N ARG A 16 -12.80 4.63 13.23
CA ARG A 16 -11.99 3.45 13.59
C ARG A 16 -10.69 3.41 12.81
N MET A 17 -10.71 3.79 11.53
CA MET A 17 -9.50 3.94 10.72
C MET A 17 -8.55 4.99 11.34
N ASN A 18 -9.05 6.18 11.65
CA ASN A 18 -8.26 7.24 12.28
C ASN A 18 -7.72 6.83 13.67
N ALA A 19 -8.51 6.08 14.46
CA ALA A 19 -8.04 5.54 15.73
C ALA A 19 -6.85 4.59 15.55
N ALA A 20 -6.94 3.67 14.58
CA ALA A 20 -5.85 2.75 14.26
C ALA A 20 -4.60 3.49 13.73
N LEU A 21 -4.77 4.48 12.85
CA LEU A 21 -3.65 5.30 12.35
C LEU A 21 -3.00 6.11 13.48
N SER A 22 -3.80 6.63 14.41
CA SER A 22 -3.28 7.38 15.57
C SER A 22 -2.49 6.47 16.50
N GLU A 23 -2.97 5.26 16.77
CA GLU A 23 -2.24 4.26 17.56
C GLU A 23 -0.90 3.90 16.92
N LEU A 24 -0.88 3.69 15.60
CA LEU A 24 0.35 3.42 14.85
C LEU A 24 1.33 4.60 14.91
N ARG A 25 0.83 5.84 14.85
CA ARG A 25 1.65 7.05 15.01
C ARG A 25 2.26 7.11 16.40
N ASP A 26 1.49 6.84 17.45
CA ASP A 26 1.96 6.85 18.83
C ASP A 26 3.02 5.77 19.08
N LEU A 27 2.93 4.65 18.35
CA LEU A 27 3.94 3.59 18.30
C LEU A 27 5.15 3.90 17.41
N ARG A 28 5.18 5.06 16.73
CA ARG A 28 6.22 5.47 15.78
C ARG A 28 6.41 4.49 14.63
N CYS A 29 5.31 3.96 14.12
CA CYS A 29 5.32 3.12 12.92
C CYS A 29 5.30 3.99 11.66
N ASP A 30 6.29 3.78 10.79
CA ASP A 30 6.36 4.39 9.47
C ASP A 30 6.06 3.37 8.37
N PHE A 31 5.50 3.86 7.26
CA PHE A 31 5.13 3.07 6.09
C PHE A 31 5.95 3.48 4.88
N LEU A 32 6.64 2.50 4.29
CA LEU A 32 7.29 2.67 2.99
C LEU A 32 6.36 2.18 1.88
N ILE A 33 6.01 3.08 0.96
CA ILE A 33 5.09 2.79 -0.14
C ILE A 33 5.87 2.60 -1.44
N ALA A 34 6.01 1.34 -1.84
CA ALA A 34 6.41 0.98 -3.20
C ALA A 34 5.25 1.26 -4.16
N GLY A 35 5.53 1.93 -5.28
CA GLY A 35 4.53 2.06 -6.33
C GLY A 35 4.23 0.71 -7.00
N ARG A 36 3.02 0.55 -7.55
CA ARG A 36 2.65 -0.67 -8.30
C ARG A 36 1.70 -0.37 -9.44
N VAL A 37 1.67 -1.25 -10.44
CA VAL A 37 0.64 -1.21 -11.48
C VAL A 37 -0.69 -1.76 -10.94
N GLU A 38 -1.75 -0.96 -11.02
CA GLU A 38 -3.13 -1.32 -10.67
C GLU A 38 -4.06 -0.81 -11.79
N GLY A 39 -4.83 -1.72 -12.40
CA GLY A 39 -5.75 -1.37 -13.49
C GLY A 39 -5.07 -0.81 -14.75
N GLY A 40 -3.79 -1.10 -14.97
CA GLY A 40 -3.00 -0.56 -16.09
C GLY A 40 -2.39 0.82 -15.83
N SER A 41 -2.59 1.40 -14.65
CA SER A 41 -1.96 2.64 -14.21
C SER A 41 -0.96 2.38 -13.09
N PHE A 42 0.21 3.03 -13.14
CA PHE A 42 1.16 2.99 -12.03
C PHE A 42 0.65 3.90 -10.91
N LYS A 43 0.45 3.32 -9.72
CA LYS A 43 -0.07 3.97 -8.54
C LYS A 43 1.02 4.16 -7.51
N THR A 44 1.10 5.36 -6.95
CA THR A 44 2.13 5.78 -6.00
C THR A 44 1.53 6.26 -4.69
N LEU A 45 2.36 6.77 -3.78
CA LEU A 45 1.91 7.41 -2.55
C LEU A 45 0.91 8.55 -2.83
N GLU A 46 1.12 9.32 -3.89
CA GLU A 46 0.27 10.46 -4.27
C GLU A 46 -1.17 10.05 -4.65
N ASP A 47 -1.36 8.79 -5.06
CA ASP A 47 -2.67 8.26 -5.41
C ASP A 47 -3.45 7.71 -4.20
N LEU A 48 -2.84 7.67 -3.01
CA LEU A 48 -3.47 7.15 -1.81
C LEU A 48 -4.28 8.26 -1.11
N PRO A 49 -5.53 8.00 -0.70
CA PRO A 49 -6.37 8.95 0.02
C PRO A 49 -5.97 9.05 1.50
N ILE A 50 -4.70 9.38 1.78
CA ILE A 50 -4.16 9.47 3.14
C ILE A 50 -4.68 10.77 3.78
N PRO A 51 -5.27 10.71 4.99
CA PRO A 51 -5.64 11.92 5.70
C PRO A 51 -4.38 12.77 6.01
N PRO A 52 -4.42 14.11 5.83
CA PRO A 52 -3.25 14.96 5.98
C PRO A 52 -2.52 14.81 7.32
N ASP A 53 -3.25 14.55 8.40
CA ASP A 53 -2.72 14.39 9.77
C ASP A 53 -1.78 13.19 9.95
N TYR A 54 -1.77 12.26 8.98
CA TYR A 54 -0.93 11.05 9.00
C TYR A 54 0.09 11.02 7.86
N ALA A 55 0.11 12.02 6.97
CA ALA A 55 0.94 12.02 5.76
C ALA A 55 2.44 11.82 6.08
N GLU A 56 2.90 12.36 7.21
CA GLU A 56 4.30 12.24 7.66
C GLU A 56 4.74 10.79 7.96
N MET A 57 3.80 9.89 8.25
CA MET A 57 4.09 8.48 8.51
C MET A 57 4.36 7.70 7.21
N PHE A 58 4.12 8.29 6.05
CA PHE A 58 4.22 7.61 4.76
C PHE A 58 5.34 8.20 3.92
N THR A 59 6.26 7.34 3.51
CA THR A 59 7.35 7.72 2.60
C THR A 59 7.26 6.90 1.33
N GLN A 60 7.31 7.57 0.18
CA GLN A 60 7.33 6.90 -1.12
C GLN A 60 8.71 6.33 -1.41
N ILE A 61 8.73 5.09 -1.88
CA ILE A 61 9.92 4.53 -2.53
C ILE A 61 9.90 5.01 -3.99
N PRO A 62 10.94 5.70 -4.48
CA PRO A 62 11.00 6.17 -5.86
C PRO A 62 10.85 5.01 -6.85
N GLU A 63 10.11 5.22 -7.93
CA GLU A 63 9.95 4.20 -8.99
C GLU A 63 11.30 3.74 -9.56
N SER A 64 12.27 4.65 -9.67
CA SER A 64 13.63 4.34 -10.12
C SER A 64 14.39 3.41 -9.17
N ALA A 65 14.02 3.37 -7.89
CA ALA A 65 14.61 2.50 -6.88
C ALA A 65 13.86 1.17 -6.76
N PHE A 66 12.56 1.17 -7.03
CA PHE A 66 11.72 -0.01 -6.92
C PHE A 66 10.54 0.03 -7.89
N ARG A 67 10.67 -0.74 -8.99
CA ARG A 67 9.59 -1.04 -9.92
C ARG A 67 9.62 -2.52 -10.26
N GLU A 68 8.75 -3.26 -9.58
CA GLU A 68 8.51 -4.67 -9.85
C GLU A 68 7.19 -4.81 -10.59
N ASP A 69 7.27 -4.91 -11.92
CA ASP A 69 6.10 -5.11 -12.79
C ASP A 69 5.53 -6.55 -12.68
N ILE A 70 6.17 -7.42 -11.89
CA ILE A 70 5.79 -8.82 -11.70
C ILE A 70 5.04 -8.99 -10.37
N SER A 71 3.80 -9.49 -10.43
CA SER A 71 3.06 -9.81 -9.20
C SER A 71 3.42 -11.19 -8.63
N SER A 72 3.32 -11.39 -7.31
CA SER A 72 3.53 -12.72 -6.70
C SER A 72 2.58 -13.79 -7.23
N THR A 73 1.40 -13.40 -7.72
CA THR A 73 0.47 -14.31 -8.41
C THR A 73 1.01 -14.76 -9.75
N GLU A 74 1.68 -13.88 -10.46
CA GLU A 74 2.35 -14.16 -11.73
C GLU A 74 3.58 -15.05 -11.53
N LEU A 75 4.40 -14.76 -10.51
CA LEU A 75 5.51 -15.62 -10.10
C LEU A 75 5.03 -17.04 -9.77
N ARG A 76 3.94 -17.18 -8.99
CA ARG A 76 3.35 -18.50 -8.69
C ARG A 76 2.85 -19.22 -9.95
N ARG A 77 2.26 -18.50 -10.91
CA ARG A 77 1.81 -19.06 -12.20
C ARG A 77 2.97 -19.46 -13.13
N GLN A 78 4.13 -18.82 -13.01
CA GLN A 78 5.34 -19.18 -13.74
C GLN A 78 6.00 -20.42 -13.11
N LEU A 79 6.08 -20.47 -11.78
CA LEU A 79 6.65 -21.63 -11.06
C LEU A 79 5.87 -22.92 -11.34
N HIS A 80 4.55 -22.85 -11.44
CA HIS A 80 3.69 -23.98 -11.79
C HIS A 80 3.80 -24.44 -13.26
N ARG A 81 4.55 -23.73 -14.10
CA ARG A 81 4.67 -23.98 -15.54
C ARG A 81 6.03 -24.56 -15.96
N LEU A 82 6.93 -24.80 -15.00
CA LEU A 82 8.20 -25.47 -15.25
C LEU A 82 7.95 -26.99 -15.36
N PRO A 83 8.35 -27.65 -16.45
CA PRO A 83 8.36 -29.11 -16.50
C PRO A 83 9.44 -29.66 -15.56
N GLU A 84 9.18 -30.84 -14.99
CA GLU A 84 10.15 -31.60 -14.16
C GLU A 84 11.45 -31.93 -14.91
#